data_AF-A0A2U1LJR3-F1
#
_entry.id   AF-A0A2U1LJR3-F1
#
_cell.length_a   1.000
_cell.length_b   1.000
_cell.length_c   1.000
_cell.angle_alpha   90.00
_cell.angle_beta   90.00
_cell.angle_gamma   90.00
#
_symmetry.space_group_name_H-M   'P 1'
#
loop_
_entity.id
_entity.type
_entity.pdbx_description
1 polymer ?
#
loop_
_entity_poly.entity_id
_entity_poly.type
_entity_poly.pdbx_seq_one_letter_code
_entity_poly.pdbx_strand_id
1 'polypeptide(L)'
;MTNTTPIEEKFSDFYEKWVCQLEEYLRFLVQDYSHESDYENLVAKLTTHHKNYYRFKWAAAHEDVCAFFTPVWLTPLENAYLWVTGWKPSVVFRFLTALEDLSEEQVKKIEGLKVKIKMEEQKVEREMERQQVSMADRRTVEIVTCGGADVAAVLSGLERVMKMGDCVRLKTLKGLLDLMSPKQSVELLAAQAMFHVQLRKWGKKLMQRTSLRRKSLLSVRRFSVSGTLAKEEGDGFNSVSDDNSSLNPKTPQQLKNQLEEYLRFLVQDYSHESDYENLVAKLTTHHKNYYRFKWAAAHEDVCAFFTPVWLTPLENAYLWVTGWKPSVVFRFLTALEDLSEEQVKKIEGLKVKIKMEEQKVEREMERQQVSMADRRTVEIVTCGGADVAAVLSGLERVMKMGDCVRLKTLKGLLDLMSPKQSVELLAAQAMFHVQLRKWGKKL
;
A
#
# COMPACT_ATOMS: atom_id res chain seq x y z
N MET A 1 22.01 -4.78 3.55
CA MET A 1 21.33 -6.06 3.76
C MET A 1 20.49 -5.88 5.01
N THR A 2 19.18 -5.88 4.88
CA THR A 2 18.27 -5.96 6.03
C THR A 2 18.42 -7.36 6.61
N ASN A 3 18.80 -7.49 7.89
CA ASN A 3 18.80 -8.79 8.55
C ASN A 3 17.35 -9.27 8.60
N THR A 4 17.04 -10.37 7.94
CA THR A 4 15.74 -11.03 8.01
C THR A 4 15.52 -11.57 9.42
N THR A 5 14.30 -11.45 9.94
CA THR A 5 13.96 -12.03 11.25
C THR A 5 13.83 -13.56 11.14
N PRO A 6 14.01 -14.33 12.24
CA PRO A 6 13.79 -15.77 12.20
C PRO A 6 12.38 -16.17 11.74
N ILE A 7 11.38 -15.31 12.01
CA ILE A 7 10.00 -15.52 11.56
C ILE A 7 9.88 -15.29 10.05
N GLU A 8 10.52 -14.24 9.53
CA GLU A 8 10.59 -14.00 8.08
C GLU A 8 11.25 -15.15 7.34
N GLU A 9 12.36 -15.70 7.86
CA GLU A 9 13.05 -16.86 7.27
C GLU A 9 12.17 -18.11 7.28
N LYS A 10 11.62 -18.45 8.45
CA LYS A 10 10.73 -19.61 8.63
C LYS A 10 9.48 -19.52 7.74
N PHE A 11 8.88 -18.34 7.64
CA PHE A 11 7.70 -18.14 6.80
C PHE A 11 8.06 -18.11 5.32
N SER A 12 9.23 -17.60 4.94
CA SER A 12 9.73 -17.65 3.55
C SER A 12 9.89 -19.09 3.08
N ASP A 13 10.52 -19.94 3.89
CA ASP A 13 10.68 -21.37 3.59
C ASP A 13 9.34 -22.10 3.47
N PHE A 14 8.42 -21.81 4.40
CA PHE A 14 7.06 -22.34 4.34
C PHE A 14 6.35 -21.89 3.06
N TYR A 15 6.42 -20.60 2.73
CA TYR A 15 5.72 -20.01 1.61
C TYR A 15 6.22 -20.55 0.27
N GLU A 16 7.54 -20.69 0.08
CA GLU A 16 8.08 -21.27 -1.15
C GLU A 16 7.63 -22.73 -1.32
N LYS A 17 7.65 -23.55 -0.25
CA LYS A 17 7.11 -24.92 -0.29
C LYS A 17 5.62 -24.94 -0.61
N TRP A 18 4.86 -24.02 -0.01
CA TRP A 18 3.43 -23.88 -0.26
C TRP A 18 3.14 -23.53 -1.73
N VAL A 19 3.88 -22.56 -2.31
CA VAL A 19 3.74 -22.19 -3.72
C VAL A 19 4.15 -23.34 -4.64
N CYS A 20 5.23 -24.07 -4.36
CA CYS A 20 5.63 -25.23 -5.16
C CYS A 20 4.52 -26.29 -5.22
N GLN A 21 3.89 -26.60 -4.08
CA GLN A 21 2.74 -27.51 -4.03
C GLN A 21 1.54 -26.98 -4.82
N LEU A 22 1.28 -25.67 -4.77
CA LEU A 22 0.23 -25.03 -5.57
C LEU A 22 0.50 -25.17 -7.07
N GLU A 23 1.75 -25.02 -7.51
CA GLU A 23 2.16 -25.23 -8.91
C GLU A 23 1.99 -26.69 -9.36
N GLU A 24 2.27 -27.66 -8.49
CA GLU A 24 2.04 -29.08 -8.75
C GLU A 24 0.55 -29.39 -8.91
N TYR A 25 -0.30 -28.85 -8.03
CA TYR A 25 -1.75 -28.98 -8.17
C TYR A 25 -2.24 -28.35 -9.46
N LEU A 26 -1.76 -27.16 -9.83
CA LEU A 26 -2.16 -26.52 -11.07
C LEU A 26 -1.75 -27.35 -12.30
N ARG A 27 -0.55 -27.94 -12.28
CA ARG A 27 -0.07 -28.82 -13.37
C ARG A 27 -0.94 -30.06 -13.52
N PHE A 28 -1.30 -30.69 -12.40
CA PHE A 28 -2.22 -31.83 -12.38
C PHE A 28 -3.59 -31.44 -12.95
N LEU A 29 -4.16 -30.32 -12.49
CA LEU A 29 -5.45 -29.84 -12.98
C LEU A 29 -5.43 -29.55 -14.48
N VAL A 30 -4.38 -28.91 -15.02
CA VAL A 30 -4.27 -28.61 -16.46
C VAL A 30 -4.08 -29.87 -17.32
N GLN A 31 -3.44 -30.92 -16.81
CA GLN A 31 -3.12 -32.14 -17.57
C GLN A 31 -4.24 -33.19 -17.55
N ASP A 32 -5.06 -33.25 -16.49
CA ASP A 32 -5.96 -34.38 -16.21
C ASP A 32 -7.47 -34.03 -16.31
N TYR A 33 -7.83 -32.90 -16.95
CA TYR A 33 -9.23 -32.45 -17.13
C TYR A 33 -10.12 -33.44 -17.91
N SER A 34 -9.56 -34.54 -18.46
CA SER A 34 -10.21 -35.41 -19.44
C SER A 34 -10.70 -36.77 -18.91
N HIS A 35 -10.52 -37.11 -17.63
CA HIS A 35 -11.05 -38.35 -17.05
C HIS A 35 -11.86 -38.06 -15.78
N GLU A 36 -13.02 -38.72 -15.63
CA GLU A 36 -13.96 -38.68 -14.49
C GLU A 36 -13.26 -38.41 -13.15
N SER A 37 -13.04 -37.13 -12.86
CA SER A 37 -12.20 -36.70 -11.75
C SER A 37 -13.09 -36.56 -10.52
N ASP A 38 -12.62 -37.08 -9.39
CA ASP A 38 -13.24 -36.84 -8.08
C ASP A 38 -13.04 -35.37 -7.68
N TYR A 39 -13.88 -34.50 -8.26
CA TYR A 39 -13.85 -33.07 -8.05
C TYR A 39 -14.04 -32.72 -6.57
N GLU A 40 -14.82 -33.49 -5.83
CA GLU A 40 -15.03 -33.28 -4.40
C GLU A 40 -13.73 -33.43 -3.62
N ASN A 41 -12.97 -34.51 -3.89
CA ASN A 41 -11.65 -34.71 -3.30
C ASN A 41 -10.66 -33.61 -3.71
N LEU A 42 -10.67 -33.16 -4.97
CA LEU A 42 -9.84 -32.04 -5.42
C LEU A 42 -10.18 -30.73 -4.71
N VAL A 43 -11.47 -30.40 -4.57
CA VAL A 43 -11.93 -29.25 -3.79
C VAL A 43 -11.46 -29.38 -2.34
N ALA A 44 -11.59 -30.55 -1.72
CA ALA A 44 -11.15 -30.80 -0.35
C ALA A 44 -9.63 -30.61 -0.19
N LYS A 45 -8.85 -31.13 -1.14
CA LYS A 45 -7.37 -31.01 -1.17
C LYS A 45 -6.92 -29.56 -1.31
N LEU A 46 -7.45 -28.82 -2.29
CA LEU A 46 -7.13 -27.41 -2.53
C LEU A 46 -7.60 -26.51 -1.37
N THR A 47 -8.77 -26.79 -0.81
CA THR A 47 -9.28 -26.06 0.37
C THR A 47 -8.40 -26.32 1.59
N THR A 48 -7.95 -27.55 1.80
CA THR A 48 -7.02 -27.90 2.89
C THR A 48 -5.69 -27.19 2.72
N HIS A 49 -5.17 -27.10 1.49
CA HIS A 49 -3.95 -26.37 1.18
C HIS A 49 -4.07 -24.87 1.52
N HIS A 50 -5.21 -24.22 1.21
CA HIS A 50 -5.48 -22.84 1.62
C HIS A 50 -5.62 -22.68 3.15
N LYS A 51 -6.33 -23.60 3.82
CA LYS A 51 -6.47 -23.59 5.29
C LYS A 51 -5.11 -23.67 5.98
N ASN A 52 -4.20 -24.51 5.46
CA ASN A 52 -2.84 -24.64 5.99
C ASN A 52 -2.04 -23.33 5.90
N TYR A 53 -2.18 -22.57 4.81
CA TYR A 53 -1.57 -21.24 4.68
C TYR A 53 -1.98 -20.31 5.82
N TYR A 54 -3.29 -20.12 6.04
CA TYR A 54 -3.76 -19.19 7.06
C TYR A 54 -3.47 -19.67 8.48
N ARG A 55 -3.49 -20.99 8.74
CA ARG A 55 -3.09 -21.56 10.03
C ARG A 55 -1.64 -21.20 10.35
N PHE A 56 -0.73 -21.37 9.40
CA PHE A 56 0.69 -21.06 9.59
C PHE A 56 0.93 -19.55 9.67
N LYS A 57 0.26 -18.77 8.82
CA LYS A 57 0.29 -17.30 8.83
C LYS A 57 -0.12 -16.72 10.17
N TRP A 58 -1.25 -17.17 10.74
CA TRP A 58 -1.72 -16.66 12.02
C TRP A 58 -0.82 -17.04 13.19
N ALA A 59 -0.20 -18.22 13.16
CA ALA A 59 0.77 -18.62 14.18
C ALA A 59 2.03 -17.72 14.12
N ALA A 60 2.59 -17.53 12.93
CA ALA A 60 3.77 -16.69 12.73
C ALA A 60 3.50 -15.21 13.02
N ALA A 61 2.34 -14.68 12.65
CA ALA A 61 1.97 -13.29 12.89
C ALA A 61 1.77 -12.96 14.37
N HIS A 62 1.49 -13.95 15.21
CA HIS A 62 1.43 -13.77 16.65
C HIS A 62 2.83 -13.47 17.24
N GLU A 63 3.88 -13.98 16.60
CA GLU A 63 5.27 -13.75 16.98
C GLU A 63 5.81 -12.44 16.35
N ASP A 64 5.53 -12.22 15.06
CA ASP A 64 5.93 -11.01 14.32
C ASP A 64 4.87 -10.65 13.27
N VAL A 65 3.96 -9.75 13.64
CA VAL A 65 2.90 -9.28 12.73
C VAL A 65 3.44 -8.34 11.65
N CYS A 66 4.49 -7.56 11.94
CA CYS A 66 5.01 -6.56 11.03
C CYS A 66 5.61 -7.19 9.77
N ALA A 67 6.22 -8.38 9.90
CA ALA A 67 6.69 -9.18 8.77
C ALA A 67 5.63 -9.40 7.68
N PHE A 68 4.35 -9.45 8.03
CA PHE A 68 3.26 -9.71 7.07
C PHE A 68 2.77 -8.48 6.31
N PHE A 69 3.12 -7.27 6.77
CA PHE A 69 2.83 -6.03 6.05
C PHE A 69 3.96 -5.66 5.07
N THR A 70 5.15 -6.24 5.24
CA THR A 70 6.27 -6.18 4.29
C THR A 70 6.90 -7.54 4.07
N PRO A 71 6.17 -8.47 3.45
CA PRO A 71 6.63 -9.83 3.34
C PRO A 71 7.82 -9.91 2.38
N VAL A 72 8.97 -10.30 2.92
CA VAL A 72 10.22 -10.47 2.17
C VAL A 72 10.21 -11.67 1.21
N TRP A 73 9.29 -12.61 1.42
CA TRP A 73 9.08 -13.78 0.57
C TRP A 73 8.28 -13.49 -0.71
N LEU A 74 7.69 -12.31 -0.82
CA LEU A 74 6.99 -11.84 -2.00
C LEU A 74 7.90 -10.98 -2.88
N THR A 75 7.66 -10.99 -4.18
CA THR A 75 8.29 -10.05 -5.10
C THR A 75 7.74 -8.64 -4.88
N PRO A 76 8.48 -7.56 -5.25
CA PRO A 76 7.99 -6.19 -5.15
C PRO A 76 6.66 -5.95 -5.86
N LEU A 77 6.42 -6.69 -6.96
CA LEU A 77 5.17 -6.63 -7.68
C LEU A 77 4.03 -7.29 -6.89
N GLU A 78 4.23 -8.50 -6.36
CA GLU A 78 3.24 -9.15 -5.47
C GLU A 78 2.89 -8.23 -4.30
N ASN A 79 3.92 -7.60 -3.70
CA ASN A 79 3.78 -6.63 -2.62
C ASN A 79 2.95 -5.40 -3.01
N ALA A 80 3.19 -4.84 -4.20
CA ALA A 80 2.43 -3.69 -4.69
C ALA A 80 0.93 -3.97 -4.82
N TYR A 81 0.53 -5.23 -5.01
CA TYR A 81 -0.86 -5.64 -5.17
C TYR A 81 -1.52 -6.16 -3.88
N LEU A 82 -0.82 -6.16 -2.76
CA LEU A 82 -1.41 -6.55 -1.47
C LEU A 82 -2.52 -5.59 -1.05
N TRP A 83 -3.54 -6.17 -0.41
CA TRP A 83 -4.54 -5.47 0.37
C TRP A 83 -4.41 -5.93 1.82
N VAL A 84 -3.96 -5.04 2.71
CA VAL A 84 -3.55 -5.39 4.09
C VAL A 84 -2.32 -6.31 4.07
N THR A 85 -2.51 -7.64 4.09
CA THR A 85 -1.44 -8.66 4.15
C THR A 85 -1.72 -9.86 3.23
N GLY A 86 -2.47 -9.65 2.16
CA GLY A 86 -2.81 -10.69 1.17
C GLY A 86 -3.63 -10.14 0.01
N TRP A 87 -4.24 -11.01 -0.79
CA TRP A 87 -5.09 -10.60 -1.93
C TRP A 87 -6.38 -9.90 -1.50
N LYS A 88 -6.89 -8.96 -2.29
CA LYS A 88 -8.18 -8.31 -2.00
C LYS A 88 -9.35 -9.25 -2.34
N PRO A 89 -10.27 -9.55 -1.40
CA PRO A 89 -11.37 -10.48 -1.63
C PRO A 89 -12.22 -10.23 -2.88
N SER A 90 -12.48 -8.97 -3.25
CA SER A 90 -13.27 -8.61 -4.43
C SER A 90 -12.66 -9.05 -5.77
N VAL A 91 -11.35 -9.31 -5.80
CA VAL A 91 -10.62 -9.75 -6.99
C VAL A 91 -11.06 -11.13 -7.46
N VAL A 92 -11.40 -12.04 -6.54
CA VAL A 92 -11.73 -13.43 -6.89
C VAL A 92 -12.97 -13.53 -7.79
N PHE A 93 -13.89 -12.56 -7.68
CA PHE A 93 -15.09 -12.52 -8.52
C PHE A 93 -14.78 -12.27 -10.00
N ARG A 94 -13.57 -11.79 -10.34
CA ARG A 94 -13.12 -11.66 -11.74
C ARG A 94 -12.83 -13.01 -12.38
N PHE A 95 -12.43 -14.01 -11.61
CA PHE A 95 -12.19 -15.34 -12.14
C PHE A 95 -13.49 -16.05 -12.57
N LEU A 96 -14.65 -15.59 -12.06
CA LEU A 96 -15.95 -16.15 -12.40
C LEU A 96 -16.34 -15.91 -13.86
N THR A 97 -15.82 -14.86 -14.50
CA THR A 97 -16.08 -14.62 -15.93
C THR A 97 -15.42 -15.65 -16.83
N ALA A 98 -14.52 -16.48 -16.29
CA ALA A 98 -13.89 -17.57 -17.00
C ALA A 98 -14.67 -18.90 -16.89
N LEU A 99 -15.71 -18.95 -16.06
CA LEU A 99 -16.58 -20.13 -15.89
C LEU A 99 -17.68 -20.08 -16.96
N GLU A 100 -17.84 -21.15 -17.74
CA GLU A 100 -18.75 -21.19 -18.89
C GLU A 100 -20.19 -21.62 -18.53
N ASP A 101 -20.46 -22.04 -17.28
CA ASP A 101 -21.68 -22.79 -16.92
C ASP A 101 -22.41 -22.31 -15.64
N LEU A 102 -22.29 -21.05 -15.24
CA LEU A 102 -23.02 -20.51 -14.07
C LEU A 102 -24.52 -20.33 -14.38
N SER A 103 -25.39 -20.92 -13.55
CA SER A 103 -26.84 -20.73 -13.66
C SER A 103 -27.28 -19.32 -13.24
N GLU A 104 -28.44 -18.86 -13.73
CA GLU A 104 -29.00 -17.55 -13.33
C GLU A 104 -29.19 -17.42 -11.80
N GLU A 105 -29.57 -18.53 -11.15
CA GLU A 105 -29.72 -18.57 -9.70
C GLU A 105 -28.36 -18.42 -8.99
N GLN A 106 -27.32 -19.10 -9.50
CA GLN A 106 -25.96 -18.95 -8.98
C GLN A 106 -25.47 -17.51 -9.13
N VAL A 107 -25.65 -16.91 -10.31
CA VAL A 107 -25.26 -15.51 -10.57
C VAL A 107 -25.96 -14.56 -9.59
N LYS A 108 -27.28 -14.72 -9.37
CA LYS A 108 -28.03 -13.89 -8.41
C LYS A 108 -27.49 -14.03 -6.98
N LYS A 109 -27.19 -15.25 -6.52
CA LYS A 109 -26.63 -15.51 -5.19
C LYS A 109 -25.20 -14.95 -5.05
N ILE A 110 -24.38 -15.11 -6.08
CA ILE A 110 -23.00 -14.59 -6.14
C ILE A 110 -23.00 -13.06 -6.05
N GLU A 111 -23.93 -12.37 -6.71
CA GLU A 111 -23.96 -10.90 -6.65
C GLU A 111 -24.38 -10.40 -5.26
N GLY A 112 -25.27 -11.12 -4.58
CA GLY A 112 -25.55 -10.90 -3.16
C GLY A 112 -24.32 -11.12 -2.27
N LEU A 113 -23.55 -12.18 -2.51
CA LEU A 113 -22.29 -12.45 -1.80
C LEU A 113 -21.26 -11.34 -2.04
N LYS A 114 -21.10 -10.87 -3.27
CA LYS A 114 -20.17 -9.80 -3.65
C LYS A 114 -20.46 -8.49 -2.89
N VAL A 115 -21.73 -8.09 -2.79
CA VAL A 115 -22.14 -6.91 -2.00
C VAL A 115 -21.77 -7.10 -0.52
N LYS A 116 -22.04 -8.28 0.05
CA LYS A 116 -21.69 -8.61 1.44
C LYS A 116 -20.19 -8.56 1.69
N ILE A 117 -19.39 -9.14 0.80
CA ILE A 117 -17.92 -9.14 0.91
C ILE A 117 -17.38 -7.72 0.82
N LYS A 118 -17.89 -6.89 -0.10
CA LYS A 118 -17.49 -5.48 -0.20
C LYS A 118 -17.73 -4.70 1.10
N MET A 119 -18.86 -4.94 1.77
CA MET A 119 -19.15 -4.33 3.07
C MET A 119 -18.19 -4.79 4.17
N GLU A 120 -17.77 -6.06 4.14
CA GLU A 120 -16.78 -6.59 5.09
C GLU A 120 -15.38 -6.03 4.81
N GLU A 121 -14.96 -5.90 3.55
CA GLU A 121 -13.71 -5.22 3.17
C GLU A 121 -13.66 -3.78 3.71
N GLN A 122 -14.75 -3.02 3.56
CA GLN A 122 -14.87 -1.67 4.12
C GLN A 122 -14.79 -1.63 5.65
N LYS A 123 -15.15 -2.72 6.35
CA LYS A 123 -14.92 -2.81 7.81
C LYS A 123 -13.44 -2.97 8.13
N VAL A 124 -12.71 -3.78 7.35
CA VAL A 124 -11.26 -3.95 7.52
C VAL A 124 -10.52 -2.63 7.23
N GLU A 125 -10.88 -1.95 6.15
CA GLU A 125 -10.28 -0.66 5.77
C GLU A 125 -10.52 0.41 6.84
N ARG A 126 -11.74 0.47 7.40
CA ARG A 126 -12.05 1.36 8.53
C ARG A 126 -11.26 1.02 9.78
N GLU A 127 -11.04 -0.26 10.07
CA GLU A 127 -10.23 -0.65 11.22
C GLU A 127 -8.76 -0.27 11.00
N MET A 128 -8.21 -0.47 9.80
CA MET A 128 -6.86 -0.03 9.47
C MET A 128 -6.70 1.49 9.59
N GLU A 129 -7.70 2.25 9.14
CA GLU A 129 -7.73 3.70 9.32
C GLU A 129 -7.77 4.08 10.81
N ARG A 130 -8.55 3.39 11.64
CA ARG A 130 -8.55 3.59 13.09
C ARG A 130 -7.17 3.36 13.69
N GLN A 131 -6.45 2.33 13.26
CA GLN A 131 -5.08 2.07 13.71
C GLN A 131 -4.13 3.21 13.30
N GLN A 132 -4.16 3.63 12.04
CA GLN A 132 -3.33 4.74 11.52
C GLN A 132 -3.58 6.05 12.29
N VAL A 133 -4.84 6.32 12.60
CA VAL A 133 -5.27 7.49 13.35
C VAL A 133 -4.87 7.40 14.82
N SER A 134 -5.11 6.25 15.48
CA SER A 134 -4.80 6.04 16.90
C SER A 134 -3.31 6.14 17.20
N MET A 135 -2.46 5.72 16.27
CA MET A 135 -1.01 5.86 16.38
C MET A 135 -0.55 7.32 16.40
N ALA A 136 -1.27 8.20 15.71
CA ALA A 136 -0.94 9.63 15.64
C ALA A 136 -1.55 10.45 16.78
N ASP A 137 -2.29 9.82 17.69
CA ASP A 137 -2.87 10.50 18.84
C ASP A 137 -1.78 10.86 19.87
N ARG A 138 -1.81 12.09 20.39
CA ARG A 138 -0.75 12.68 21.22
C ARG A 138 -0.49 11.84 22.48
N ARG A 139 -1.54 11.31 23.09
CA ARG A 139 -1.44 10.43 24.26
C ARG A 139 -0.75 9.11 23.92
N THR A 140 -1.01 8.53 22.76
CA THR A 140 -0.29 7.35 22.27
C THR A 140 1.18 7.70 22.02
N VAL A 141 1.47 8.84 21.39
CA VAL A 141 2.86 9.26 21.13
C VAL A 141 3.64 9.51 22.42
N GLU A 142 3.06 10.23 23.39
CA GLU A 142 3.67 10.51 24.71
C GLU A 142 3.82 9.23 25.55
N ILE A 143 2.80 8.36 25.61
CA ILE A 143 2.86 7.12 26.41
C ILE A 143 3.83 6.10 25.81
N VAL A 144 3.86 5.95 24.48
CA VAL A 144 4.80 5.03 23.82
C VAL A 144 6.25 5.48 24.00
N THR A 145 6.52 6.78 24.22
CA THR A 145 7.88 7.25 24.55
C THR A 145 8.38 6.78 25.93
N CYS A 146 7.49 6.34 26.82
CA CYS A 146 7.83 5.86 28.18
C CYS A 146 8.04 4.34 28.28
N GLY A 147 7.92 3.59 27.18
CA GLY A 147 8.42 2.21 27.06
C GLY A 147 7.47 1.10 27.54
N GLY A 148 7.14 0.18 26.62
CA GLY A 148 6.70 -1.18 26.95
C GLY A 148 5.25 -1.51 26.59
N ALA A 149 4.29 -1.07 27.40
CA ALA A 149 2.91 -1.59 27.35
C ALA A 149 2.12 -1.25 26.07
N ASP A 150 2.47 -0.16 25.38
CA ASP A 150 1.64 0.39 24.29
C ASP A 150 2.11 -0.06 22.88
N VAL A 151 3.39 -0.46 22.71
CA VAL A 151 3.85 -1.09 21.46
C VAL A 151 3.15 -2.43 21.25
N ALA A 152 2.92 -3.19 22.33
CA ALA A 152 2.14 -4.43 22.27
C ALA A 152 0.68 -4.18 21.82
N ALA A 153 0.06 -3.06 22.22
CA ALA A 153 -1.28 -2.68 21.78
C ALA A 153 -1.32 -2.33 20.29
N VAL A 154 -0.31 -1.60 19.80
CA VAL A 154 -0.11 -1.29 18.37
C VAL A 154 0.01 -2.57 17.54
N LEU A 155 0.90 -3.49 17.95
CA LEU A 155 1.08 -4.77 17.27
C LEU A 155 -0.19 -5.64 17.32
N SER A 156 -0.87 -5.69 18.47
CA SER A 156 -2.16 -6.40 18.61
C SER A 156 -3.24 -5.81 17.69
N GLY A 157 -3.25 -4.49 17.50
CA GLY A 157 -4.12 -3.79 16.56
C GLY A 157 -3.86 -4.20 15.11
N LEU A 158 -2.59 -4.26 14.71
CA LEU A 158 -2.19 -4.78 13.39
C LEU A 158 -2.57 -6.26 13.20
N GLU A 159 -2.38 -7.09 14.24
CA GLU A 159 -2.73 -8.52 14.20
C GLU A 159 -4.24 -8.70 14.02
N ARG A 160 -5.05 -7.86 14.70
CA ARG A 160 -6.50 -7.81 14.52
C ARG A 160 -6.88 -7.43 13.10
N VAL A 161 -6.29 -6.37 12.53
CA VAL A 161 -6.54 -5.96 11.12
C VAL A 161 -6.20 -7.10 10.16
N MET A 162 -5.04 -7.74 10.36
CA MET A 162 -4.60 -8.88 9.56
C MET A 162 -5.61 -10.03 9.60
N LYS A 163 -6.02 -10.45 10.80
CA LYS A 163 -7.01 -11.52 11.01
C LYS A 163 -8.37 -11.16 10.43
N MET A 164 -8.81 -9.90 10.54
CA MET A 164 -10.05 -9.45 9.91
C MET A 164 -9.98 -9.61 8.38
N GLY A 165 -8.89 -9.16 7.75
CA GLY A 165 -8.68 -9.34 6.31
C GLY A 165 -8.67 -10.80 5.87
N ASP A 166 -7.96 -11.67 6.60
CA ASP A 166 -7.90 -13.10 6.32
C ASP A 166 -9.26 -13.80 6.52
N CYS A 167 -10.03 -13.39 7.53
CA CYS A 167 -11.40 -13.86 7.73
C CYS A 167 -12.30 -13.51 6.53
N VAL A 168 -12.18 -12.30 5.96
CA VAL A 168 -12.94 -11.97 4.74
C VAL A 168 -12.52 -12.86 3.58
N ARG A 169 -11.22 -13.10 3.36
CA ARG A 169 -10.73 -14.02 2.31
C ARG A 169 -11.32 -15.42 2.45
N LEU A 170 -11.28 -15.99 3.66
CA LEU A 170 -11.82 -17.32 3.95
C LEU A 170 -13.35 -17.37 3.77
N LYS A 171 -14.08 -16.34 4.24
CA LYS A 171 -15.53 -16.23 4.02
C LYS A 171 -15.89 -16.15 2.55
N THR A 172 -15.11 -15.42 1.75
CA THR A 172 -15.33 -15.29 0.30
C THR A 172 -15.14 -16.62 -0.40
N LEU A 173 -14.02 -17.31 -0.16
CA LEU A 173 -13.78 -18.63 -0.76
C LEU A 173 -14.86 -19.63 -0.36
N LYS A 174 -15.14 -19.77 0.94
CA LYS A 174 -16.20 -20.66 1.42
C LYS A 174 -17.55 -20.32 0.76
N GLY A 175 -17.92 -19.04 0.76
CA GLY A 175 -19.19 -18.60 0.20
C GLY A 175 -19.33 -18.88 -1.30
N LEU A 176 -18.24 -18.80 -2.07
CA LEU A 176 -18.27 -19.15 -3.49
C LEU A 176 -18.36 -20.67 -3.70
N LEU A 177 -17.56 -21.44 -2.96
CA LEU A 177 -17.57 -22.91 -3.05
C LEU A 177 -18.92 -23.51 -2.64
N ASP A 178 -19.60 -22.93 -1.64
CA ASP A 178 -20.94 -23.35 -1.21
C ASP A 178 -22.03 -23.07 -2.29
N LEU A 179 -21.76 -22.18 -3.24
CA LEU A 179 -22.70 -21.79 -4.31
C LEU A 179 -22.45 -22.52 -5.64
N MET A 180 -21.35 -23.27 -5.73
CA MET A 180 -20.84 -23.85 -6.98
C MET A 180 -20.90 -25.38 -6.95
N SER A 181 -20.97 -25.99 -8.13
CA SER A 181 -20.71 -27.42 -8.25
C SER A 181 -19.24 -27.74 -7.91
N PRO A 182 -18.90 -28.99 -7.57
CA PRO A 182 -17.50 -29.39 -7.35
C PRO A 182 -16.59 -29.07 -8.55
N LYS A 183 -17.08 -29.25 -9.78
CA LYS A 183 -16.34 -28.90 -11.00
C LYS A 183 -16.05 -27.40 -11.10
N GLN A 184 -17.07 -26.55 -10.95
CA GLN A 184 -16.94 -25.08 -10.95
C GLN A 184 -16.01 -24.59 -9.84
N SER A 185 -16.07 -25.24 -8.68
CA SER A 185 -15.19 -24.97 -7.54
C SER A 185 -13.72 -25.25 -7.87
N VAL A 186 -13.42 -26.38 -8.53
CA VAL A 186 -12.07 -26.69 -9.01
C VAL A 186 -11.61 -25.66 -10.05
N GLU A 187 -12.45 -25.30 -11.01
CA GLU A 187 -12.14 -24.28 -12.04
C GLU A 187 -11.80 -22.93 -11.41
N LEU A 188 -12.60 -22.47 -10.44
CA LEU A 188 -12.36 -21.23 -9.70
C LEU A 188 -11.02 -21.27 -8.95
N LEU A 189 -10.77 -22.34 -8.19
CA LEU A 189 -9.54 -22.49 -7.41
C LEU A 189 -8.31 -22.61 -8.31
N ALA A 190 -8.44 -23.26 -9.47
CA ALA A 190 -7.40 -23.34 -10.49
C ALA A 190 -7.09 -21.96 -11.09
N ALA A 191 -8.13 -21.19 -11.45
CA ALA A 191 -7.97 -19.82 -11.97
C ALA A 191 -7.27 -18.91 -10.95
N GLN A 192 -7.66 -18.98 -9.67
CA GLN A 192 -7.01 -18.23 -8.61
C GLN A 192 -5.54 -18.66 -8.40
N ALA A 193 -5.28 -19.96 -8.37
CA ALA A 193 -3.93 -20.51 -8.22
C ALA A 193 -3.03 -20.07 -9.38
N MET A 194 -3.55 -20.15 -10.61
CA MET A 194 -2.88 -19.69 -11.82
C MET A 194 -2.53 -18.20 -11.73
N PHE A 195 -3.49 -17.34 -11.37
CA PHE A 195 -3.23 -15.91 -11.18
C PHE A 195 -2.07 -15.66 -10.19
N HIS A 196 -2.10 -16.33 -9.03
CA HIS A 196 -1.08 -16.17 -8.00
C HIS A 196 0.31 -16.62 -8.49
N VAL A 197 0.40 -17.79 -9.13
CA VAL A 197 1.65 -18.32 -9.69
C VAL A 197 2.19 -17.41 -10.80
N GLN A 198 1.34 -16.90 -11.68
CA GLN A 198 1.77 -16.03 -12.77
C GLN A 198 2.23 -14.66 -12.26
N LEU A 199 1.54 -14.08 -11.28
CA LEU A 199 1.95 -12.83 -10.64
C LEU A 199 3.37 -12.96 -10.05
N ARG A 200 3.64 -14.07 -9.35
CA ARG A 200 4.97 -14.38 -8.80
C ARG A 200 6.03 -14.53 -9.90
N LYS A 201 5.75 -15.33 -10.94
CA LYS A 201 6.67 -15.53 -12.08
C LYS A 201 7.00 -14.20 -12.76
N TRP A 202 6.01 -13.35 -12.94
CA TRP A 202 6.17 -12.05 -13.55
C TRP A 202 7.00 -11.10 -12.66
N GLY A 203 6.73 -11.07 -11.35
CA GLY A 203 7.52 -10.31 -10.39
C GLY A 203 9.00 -10.73 -10.38
N LYS A 204 9.28 -12.03 -10.40
CA LYS A 204 10.66 -12.56 -10.50
C LYS A 204 11.35 -12.10 -11.80
N LYS A 205 10.65 -12.11 -12.94
CA LYS A 205 11.18 -11.59 -14.22
C LYS A 205 11.47 -10.08 -14.15
N LEU A 206 10.59 -9.28 -13.53
CA LEU A 206 10.80 -7.84 -13.36
C LEU A 206 12.05 -7.53 -12.54
N MET A 207 12.25 -8.24 -11.42
CA MET A 207 13.43 -8.09 -10.57
C MET A 207 14.74 -8.38 -11.31
N GLN A 208 14.76 -9.41 -12.16
CA GLN A 208 15.92 -9.71 -13.00
C GLN A 208 16.22 -8.55 -13.95
N ARG A 209 15.20 -7.99 -14.62
CA ARG A 209 15.35 -6.85 -15.54
C ARG A 209 15.84 -5.57 -14.84
N THR A 210 15.30 -5.23 -13.67
CA THR A 210 15.75 -4.06 -12.90
C THR A 210 17.17 -4.26 -12.36
N SER A 211 17.54 -5.48 -11.94
CA SER A 211 18.92 -5.77 -11.51
C SER A 211 19.94 -5.60 -12.64
N LEU A 212 19.60 -6.04 -13.86
CA LEU A 212 20.43 -5.86 -15.06
C LEU A 212 20.56 -4.38 -15.43
N ARG A 213 19.46 -3.62 -15.39
CA ARG A 213 19.46 -2.17 -15.63
C ARG A 213 20.29 -1.40 -14.60
N ARG A 214 20.21 -1.74 -13.31
CA ARG A 214 21.04 -1.12 -12.26
C ARG A 214 22.52 -1.37 -12.52
N LYS A 215 22.90 -2.60 -12.91
CA LYS A 215 24.28 -2.93 -13.29
C LYS A 215 24.76 -2.15 -14.52
N SER A 216 23.91 -1.94 -15.54
CA SER A 216 24.26 -1.16 -16.74
C SER A 216 24.29 0.35 -16.49
N LEU A 217 23.43 0.89 -15.63
CA LEU A 217 23.43 2.32 -15.27
C LEU A 217 24.62 2.67 -14.35
N LEU A 218 25.06 1.75 -13.50
CA LEU A 218 26.31 1.92 -12.74
C LEU A 218 27.55 1.98 -13.66
N SER A 219 27.49 1.42 -14.88
CA SER A 219 28.53 1.59 -15.91
C SER A 219 28.42 2.88 -16.73
N VAL A 220 27.28 3.60 -16.67
CA VAL A 220 27.05 4.85 -17.43
C VAL A 220 26.55 5.92 -16.47
N ARG A 221 27.47 6.69 -15.89
CA ARG A 221 27.13 7.88 -15.08
C ARG A 221 26.40 8.92 -15.93
N ARG A 222 25.05 8.92 -15.91
CA ARG A 222 24.20 10.10 -16.17
C ARG A 222 22.74 9.81 -15.82
N PHE A 223 22.27 10.39 -14.72
CA PHE A 223 20.84 10.65 -14.51
C PHE A 223 20.49 11.93 -15.28
N SER A 224 19.65 11.83 -16.30
CA SER A 224 19.03 13.00 -16.95
C SER A 224 17.58 13.07 -16.48
N VAL A 225 17.27 14.05 -15.64
CA VAL A 225 15.90 14.34 -15.21
C VAL A 225 15.30 15.31 -16.23
N SER A 226 14.74 14.78 -17.32
CA SER A 226 13.88 15.54 -18.23
C SER A 226 12.53 14.86 -18.30
N GLY A 227 11.66 15.14 -17.32
CA GLY A 227 10.27 14.70 -17.32
C GLY A 227 9.38 15.83 -17.78
N THR A 228 8.92 15.76 -19.04
CA THR A 228 7.86 16.63 -19.55
C THR A 228 6.54 16.22 -18.87
N LEU A 229 5.88 17.17 -18.21
CA LEU A 229 4.50 17.02 -17.73
C LEU A 229 3.60 16.79 -18.94
N ALA A 230 3.10 15.56 -19.11
CA ALA A 230 1.97 15.34 -19.99
C ALA A 230 0.76 16.07 -19.40
N LYS A 231 0.17 16.98 -20.19
CA LYS A 231 -1.12 17.61 -19.90
C LYS A 231 -2.17 16.49 -19.87
N GLU A 232 -2.53 16.00 -18.69
CA GLU A 232 -3.79 15.28 -18.50
C GLU A 232 -4.80 16.26 -17.88
N GLU A 233 -5.95 16.39 -18.53
CA GLU A 233 -7.01 17.35 -18.24
C GLU A 233 -7.68 17.06 -16.88
N GLY A 234 -7.78 18.11 -16.06
CA GLY A 234 -8.71 18.15 -14.93
C GLY A 234 -8.06 18.06 -13.54
N ASP A 235 -7.38 19.12 -13.09
CA ASP A 235 -7.50 19.60 -11.70
C ASP A 235 -6.75 20.93 -11.48
N GLY A 236 -7.35 21.82 -10.69
CA GLY A 236 -6.91 23.20 -10.44
C GLY A 236 -5.63 23.37 -9.61
N PHE A 237 -4.53 22.76 -10.05
CA PHE A 237 -3.17 23.05 -9.54
C PHE A 237 -2.29 23.80 -10.55
N ASN A 238 -2.84 24.20 -11.70
CA ASN A 238 -2.15 24.96 -12.75
C ASN A 238 -2.01 26.48 -12.45
N SER A 239 -2.17 26.95 -11.22
CA SER A 239 -2.08 28.38 -10.90
C SER A 239 -0.94 28.78 -9.97
N VAL A 240 0.05 27.92 -9.72
CA VAL A 240 1.32 28.35 -9.15
C VAL A 240 2.32 28.40 -10.28
N SER A 241 2.71 29.61 -10.67
CA SER A 241 3.77 29.91 -11.63
C SER A 241 4.94 28.94 -11.47
N ASP A 242 5.21 28.18 -12.54
CA ASP A 242 6.46 27.46 -12.71
C ASP A 242 7.57 28.51 -12.84
N ASP A 243 8.16 28.91 -11.71
CA ASP A 243 9.49 29.52 -11.73
C ASP A 243 10.48 28.43 -12.16
N ASN A 244 10.70 28.39 -13.46
CA ASN A 244 11.67 27.57 -14.18
C ASN A 244 13.11 28.08 -13.98
N SER A 245 13.39 28.81 -12.91
CA SER A 245 14.73 29.34 -12.63
C SER A 245 15.59 28.32 -11.88
N SER A 246 16.38 27.59 -12.66
CA SER A 246 17.71 27.09 -12.31
C SER A 246 17.89 26.49 -10.91
N LEU A 247 17.58 25.20 -10.74
CA LEU A 247 18.31 24.39 -9.76
C LEU A 247 18.53 23.00 -10.34
N ASN A 248 19.80 22.59 -10.39
CA ASN A 248 20.15 21.19 -10.59
C ASN A 248 19.27 20.31 -9.68
N PRO A 249 18.69 19.21 -10.18
CA PRO A 249 17.86 18.33 -9.37
C PRO A 249 18.66 17.85 -8.16
N LYS A 250 18.14 18.12 -6.96
CA LYS A 250 18.79 17.73 -5.71
C LYS A 250 18.80 16.20 -5.59
N THR A 251 19.94 15.65 -5.18
CA THR A 251 20.08 14.22 -4.88
C THR A 251 19.31 13.83 -3.62
N PRO A 252 18.98 12.53 -3.42
CA PRO A 252 18.35 12.05 -2.18
C PRO A 252 19.11 12.44 -0.92
N GLN A 253 20.45 12.41 -0.96
CA GLN A 253 21.27 12.78 0.17
C GLN A 253 21.19 14.29 0.47
N GLN A 254 21.17 15.13 -0.57
CA GLN A 254 20.99 16.57 -0.39
C GLN A 254 19.61 16.91 0.16
N LEU A 255 18.55 16.24 -0.31
CA LEU A 255 17.21 16.41 0.26
C LEU A 255 17.19 15.98 1.73
N LYS A 256 17.76 14.81 2.06
CA LYS A 256 17.86 14.34 3.45
C LYS A 256 18.57 15.36 4.35
N ASN A 257 19.74 15.84 3.95
CA ASN A 257 20.53 16.79 4.75
C ASN A 257 19.76 18.10 4.96
N GLN A 258 19.08 18.61 3.93
CA GLN A 258 18.25 19.81 4.04
C GLN A 258 17.07 19.61 4.98
N LEU A 259 16.41 18.45 4.93
CA LEU A 259 15.34 18.14 5.85
C LEU A 259 15.86 18.10 7.28
N GLU A 260 16.97 17.40 7.54
CA GLU A 260 17.59 17.33 8.86
C GLU A 260 17.97 18.71 9.42
N GLU A 261 18.41 19.64 8.57
CA GLU A 261 18.65 21.03 8.93
C GLU A 261 17.33 21.73 9.31
N TYR A 262 16.30 21.65 8.47
CA TYR A 262 15.00 22.28 8.73
C TYR A 262 14.28 21.73 9.97
N LEU A 263 14.46 20.44 10.26
CA LEU A 263 13.90 19.83 11.48
C LEU A 263 14.48 20.45 12.76
N ARG A 264 15.72 20.97 12.74
CA ARG A 264 16.31 21.67 13.91
C ARG A 264 15.66 23.04 14.13
N PHE A 265 15.17 23.65 13.07
CA PHE A 265 14.49 24.94 13.09
C PHE A 265 13.02 24.82 13.53
N LEU A 266 12.40 23.64 13.39
CA LEU A 266 10.99 23.42 13.76
C LEU A 266 10.70 23.50 15.28
N VAL A 267 11.72 23.37 16.12
CA VAL A 267 11.58 23.34 17.59
C VAL A 267 12.08 24.61 18.27
N GLN A 268 12.36 25.66 17.49
CA GLN A 268 12.83 26.95 17.98
C GLN A 268 11.67 27.93 18.10
N ASP A 269 11.71 28.76 19.13
CA ASP A 269 10.84 29.93 19.24
C ASP A 269 11.47 31.11 18.50
N TYR A 270 10.70 31.68 17.58
CA TYR A 270 11.12 32.86 16.82
C TYR A 270 10.50 34.14 17.38
N SER A 271 11.30 35.20 17.40
CA SER A 271 10.87 36.53 17.85
C SER A 271 10.04 37.27 16.79
N HIS A 272 10.17 36.89 15.50
CA HIS A 272 9.49 37.55 14.39
C HIS A 272 8.66 36.57 13.56
N GLU A 273 7.45 37.00 13.16
CA GLU A 273 6.54 36.20 12.34
C GLU A 273 7.13 35.84 10.97
N SER A 274 7.94 36.73 10.39
CA SER A 274 8.63 36.53 9.11
C SER A 274 9.57 35.32 9.11
N ASP A 275 10.10 34.93 10.27
CA ASP A 275 10.98 33.77 10.37
C ASP A 275 10.17 32.46 10.26
N TYR A 276 8.99 32.42 10.87
CA TYR A 276 8.05 31.31 10.70
C TYR A 276 7.59 31.20 9.24
N GLU A 277 7.24 32.32 8.60
CA GLU A 277 6.84 32.35 7.19
C GLU A 277 7.92 31.79 6.28
N ASN A 278 9.17 32.22 6.49
CA ASN A 278 10.32 31.75 5.72
C ASN A 278 10.55 30.24 5.92
N LEU A 279 10.42 29.75 7.15
CA LEU A 279 10.56 28.32 7.44
C LEU A 279 9.45 27.48 6.78
N VAL A 280 8.19 27.93 6.84
CA VAL A 280 7.05 27.30 6.15
C VAL A 280 7.28 27.26 4.64
N ALA A 281 7.76 28.36 4.04
CA ALA A 281 8.08 28.43 2.62
C ALA A 281 9.20 27.45 2.22
N LYS A 282 10.27 27.37 3.02
CA LYS A 282 11.38 26.43 2.82
C LYS A 282 10.92 24.96 2.91
N LEU A 283 10.14 24.62 3.93
CA LEU A 283 9.60 23.27 4.13
C LEU A 283 8.60 22.88 3.04
N THR A 284 7.72 23.80 2.63
CA THR A 284 6.79 23.58 1.51
C THR A 284 7.54 23.30 0.21
N THR A 285 8.58 24.10 -0.06
CA THR A 285 9.46 23.88 -1.22
C THR A 285 10.20 22.56 -1.13
N HIS A 286 10.66 22.17 0.06
CA HIS A 286 11.30 20.88 0.30
C HIS A 286 10.36 19.70 -0.02
N HIS A 287 9.13 19.73 0.47
CA HIS A 287 8.12 18.69 0.18
C HIS A 287 7.84 18.57 -1.32
N LYS A 288 7.67 19.70 -2.03
CA LYS A 288 7.50 19.70 -3.49
C LYS A 288 8.68 19.01 -4.19
N ASN A 289 9.91 19.34 -3.80
CA ASN A 289 11.11 18.73 -4.37
C ASN A 289 11.19 17.23 -4.08
N TYR A 290 10.82 16.80 -2.87
CA TYR A 290 10.76 15.38 -2.51
C TYR A 290 9.79 14.61 -3.43
N TYR A 291 8.56 15.09 -3.63
CA TYR A 291 7.61 14.37 -4.48
C TYR A 291 7.99 14.40 -5.97
N ARG A 292 8.59 15.51 -6.46
CA ARG A 292 9.15 15.55 -7.82
C ARG A 292 10.23 14.47 -8.00
N PHE A 293 11.14 14.34 -7.03
CA PHE A 293 12.15 13.28 -7.04
C PHE A 293 11.51 11.88 -6.98
N LYS A 294 10.57 11.67 -6.06
CA LYS A 294 9.85 10.41 -5.89
C LYS A 294 9.17 9.98 -7.19
N TRP A 295 8.49 10.89 -7.88
CA TRP A 295 7.83 10.61 -9.16
C TRP A 295 8.82 10.24 -10.28
N ALA A 296 9.97 10.92 -10.34
CA ALA A 296 11.02 10.56 -11.30
C ALA A 296 11.60 9.17 -11.01
N ALA A 297 11.87 8.85 -9.74
CA ALA A 297 12.39 7.54 -9.33
C ALA A 297 11.37 6.41 -9.54
N ALA A 298 10.08 6.68 -9.36
CA ALA A 298 9.04 5.68 -9.60
C ALA A 298 8.92 5.26 -11.07
N HIS A 299 9.33 6.13 -12.00
CA HIS A 299 9.38 5.76 -13.42
C HIS A 299 10.41 4.65 -13.71
N GLU A 300 11.43 4.52 -12.85
CA GLU A 300 12.42 3.45 -12.95
C GLU A 300 11.96 2.18 -12.23
N ASP A 301 11.37 2.32 -11.04
CA ASP A 301 10.95 1.22 -10.17
C ASP A 301 9.82 1.65 -9.22
N VAL A 302 8.59 1.71 -9.73
CA VAL A 302 7.41 2.08 -8.92
C VAL A 302 7.13 1.09 -7.80
N CYS A 303 7.41 -0.20 -8.01
CA CYS A 303 7.12 -1.26 -7.03
C CYS A 303 7.90 -1.05 -5.72
N ALA A 304 9.13 -0.52 -5.81
CA ALA A 304 9.96 -0.21 -4.64
C ALA A 304 9.31 0.79 -3.66
N PHE A 305 8.33 1.59 -4.10
CA PHE A 305 7.66 2.58 -3.24
C PHE A 305 6.46 2.02 -2.47
N PHE A 306 5.93 0.85 -2.86
CA PHE A 306 4.84 0.19 -2.14
C PHE A 306 5.33 -0.63 -0.94
N THR A 307 6.58 -1.11 -1.00
CA THR A 307 7.27 -1.79 0.12
C THR A 307 8.72 -1.30 0.24
N PRO A 308 8.91 -0.04 0.63
CA PRO A 308 10.22 0.59 0.69
C PRO A 308 11.13 -0.07 1.73
N VAL A 309 12.28 -0.57 1.27
CA VAL A 309 13.32 -1.18 2.10
C VAL A 309 14.03 -0.19 3.04
N TRP A 310 13.82 1.12 2.84
CA TRP A 310 14.38 2.17 3.67
C TRP A 310 13.46 2.59 4.83
N LEU A 311 12.29 1.95 4.96
CA LEU A 311 11.41 2.07 6.10
C LEU A 311 11.51 0.81 6.98
N THR A 312 11.26 0.97 8.28
CA THR A 312 11.11 -0.16 9.21
C THR A 312 9.84 -0.96 8.89
N PRO A 313 9.75 -2.25 9.30
CA PRO A 313 8.53 -3.04 9.16
C PRO A 313 7.29 -2.37 9.78
N LEU A 314 7.47 -1.69 10.92
CA LEU A 314 6.41 -0.91 11.56
C LEU A 314 5.99 0.30 10.71
N GLU A 315 6.94 1.10 10.20
CA GLU A 315 6.60 2.21 9.28
C GLU A 315 5.84 1.70 8.05
N ASN A 316 6.27 0.55 7.49
CA ASN A 316 5.62 -0.07 6.35
C ASN A 316 4.20 -0.55 6.65
N ALA A 317 3.96 -1.12 7.84
CA ALA A 317 2.63 -1.55 8.25
C ALA A 317 1.59 -0.41 8.24
N TYR A 318 2.02 0.83 8.46
CA TYR A 318 1.14 2.01 8.49
C TYR A 318 1.11 2.80 7.17
N LEU A 319 1.82 2.35 6.13
CA LEU A 319 1.74 2.99 4.81
C LEU A 319 0.32 2.95 4.25
N TRP A 320 -0.05 4.03 3.58
CA TRP A 320 -1.22 4.10 2.73
C TRP A 320 -0.74 4.38 1.30
N VAL A 321 -0.89 3.38 0.43
CA VAL A 321 -0.31 3.38 -0.92
C VAL A 321 1.22 3.38 -0.87
N THR A 322 1.86 4.54 -0.83
CA THR A 322 3.33 4.71 -0.89
C THR A 322 3.83 5.82 0.05
N GLY A 323 3.06 6.13 1.09
CA GLY A 323 3.40 7.17 2.07
C GLY A 323 2.36 7.25 3.19
N TRP A 324 2.34 8.37 3.92
CA TRP A 324 1.39 8.59 5.01
C TRP A 324 -0.04 8.81 4.51
N LYS A 325 -1.05 8.42 5.29
CA LYS A 325 -2.46 8.65 4.94
C LYS A 325 -2.86 10.10 5.26
N PRO A 326 -3.36 10.89 4.28
CA PRO A 326 -3.69 12.30 4.46
C PRO A 326 -4.52 12.64 5.70
N SER A 327 -5.54 11.85 6.01
CA SER A 327 -6.42 12.03 7.16
C SER A 327 -5.73 11.94 8.53
N VAL A 328 -4.54 11.34 8.61
CA VAL A 328 -3.77 11.22 9.86
C VAL A 328 -3.27 12.59 10.33
N VAL A 329 -2.92 13.51 9.41
CA VAL A 329 -2.34 14.81 9.78
C VAL A 329 -3.27 15.67 10.63
N PHE A 330 -4.60 15.50 10.47
CA PHE A 330 -5.59 16.24 11.25
C PHE A 330 -5.57 15.88 12.73
N ARG A 331 -4.95 14.76 13.13
CA ARG A 331 -4.77 14.39 14.55
C ARG A 331 -3.74 15.27 15.24
N PHE A 332 -2.75 15.75 14.50
CA PHE A 332 -1.73 16.65 15.03
C PHE A 332 -2.27 18.05 15.35
N LEU A 333 -3.46 18.41 14.83
CA LEU A 333 -4.12 19.67 15.18
C LEU A 333 -4.50 19.75 16.67
N THR A 334 -4.65 18.61 17.34
CA THR A 334 -4.89 18.57 18.80
C THR A 334 -3.68 19.02 19.62
N ALA A 335 -2.50 19.11 19.00
CA ALA A 335 -1.30 19.63 19.62
C ALA A 335 -1.13 21.15 19.43
N LEU A 336 -1.98 21.79 18.60
CA LEU A 336 -1.96 23.23 18.40
C LEU A 336 -2.75 23.94 19.49
N GLU A 337 -2.19 25.03 20.01
CA GLU A 337 -2.91 25.96 20.88
C GLU A 337 -3.71 26.96 20.02
N ASP A 338 -4.90 27.36 20.50
CA ASP A 338 -5.66 28.52 20.01
C ASP A 338 -6.07 28.52 18.51
N LEU A 339 -6.65 27.43 18.00
CA LEU A 339 -7.37 27.48 16.72
C LEU A 339 -8.69 28.25 16.87
N SER A 340 -8.91 29.26 16.01
CA SER A 340 -10.17 30.02 16.01
C SER A 340 -11.35 29.18 15.52
N GLU A 341 -12.58 29.53 15.93
CA GLU A 341 -13.79 28.84 15.48
C GLU A 341 -13.92 28.83 13.95
N GLU A 342 -13.51 29.92 13.30
CA GLU A 342 -13.50 30.02 11.83
C GLU A 342 -12.48 29.04 11.21
N GLN A 343 -11.28 28.94 11.78
CA GLN A 343 -10.27 27.98 11.34
C GLN A 343 -10.79 26.56 11.49
N VAL A 344 -11.38 26.20 12.64
CA VAL A 344 -11.95 24.88 12.90
C VAL A 344 -13.04 24.54 11.88
N LYS A 345 -13.94 25.47 11.58
CA LYS A 345 -15.00 25.28 10.57
C LYS A 345 -14.43 25.03 9.18
N LYS A 346 -13.42 25.80 8.75
CA LYS A 346 -12.76 25.62 7.44
C LYS A 346 -12.00 24.30 7.37
N ILE A 347 -11.31 23.93 8.45
CA ILE A 347 -10.59 22.65 8.58
C ILE A 347 -11.55 21.46 8.47
N GLU A 348 -12.74 21.54 9.08
CA GLU A 348 -13.73 20.45 8.97
C GLU A 348 -14.22 20.27 7.52
N GLY A 349 -14.44 21.36 6.79
CA GLY A 349 -14.71 21.31 5.36
C GLY A 349 -13.56 20.68 4.56
N LEU A 350 -12.31 21.00 4.91
CA LEU A 350 -11.12 20.41 4.29
C LEU A 350 -11.03 18.90 4.59
N LYS A 351 -11.31 18.45 5.82
CA LYS A 351 -11.33 17.01 6.19
C LYS A 351 -12.28 16.22 5.31
N VAL A 352 -13.50 16.70 5.11
CA VAL A 352 -14.51 16.03 4.26
C VAL A 352 -14.01 15.94 2.82
N LYS A 353 -13.45 17.04 2.28
CA LYS A 353 -12.88 17.05 0.93
C LYS A 353 -11.73 16.06 0.77
N ILE A 354 -10.77 16.07 1.69
CA ILE A 354 -9.62 15.14 1.66
C ILE A 354 -10.09 13.69 1.78
N LYS A 355 -11.10 13.40 2.60
CA LYS A 355 -11.65 12.06 2.71
C LYS A 355 -12.22 11.54 1.39
N MET A 356 -12.91 12.39 0.63
CA MET A 356 -13.41 12.03 -0.70
C MET A 356 -12.27 11.78 -1.70
N GLU A 357 -11.19 12.55 -1.63
CA GLU A 357 -10.00 12.35 -2.47
C GLU A 357 -9.26 11.06 -2.12
N GLU A 358 -9.10 10.72 -0.84
CA GLU A 358 -8.56 9.42 -0.42
C GLU A 358 -9.38 8.25 -1.00
N GLN A 359 -10.71 8.34 -0.95
CA GLN A 359 -11.60 7.33 -1.55
C GLN A 359 -11.46 7.23 -3.07
N LYS A 360 -11.06 8.29 -3.78
CA LYS A 360 -10.74 8.21 -5.21
C LYS A 360 -9.47 7.39 -5.44
N VAL A 361 -8.43 7.61 -4.63
CA VAL A 361 -7.17 6.85 -4.69
C VAL A 361 -7.40 5.38 -4.36
N GLU A 362 -8.16 5.09 -3.30
CA GLU A 362 -8.48 3.71 -2.90
C GLU A 362 -9.27 2.98 -3.99
N ARG A 363 -10.23 3.65 -4.64
CA ARG A 363 -10.96 3.09 -5.79
C ARG A 363 -10.05 2.84 -7.00
N GLU A 364 -9.09 3.72 -7.27
CA GLU A 364 -8.14 3.50 -8.36
C GLU A 364 -7.22 2.31 -8.05
N MET A 365 -6.75 2.18 -6.80
CA MET A 365 -5.99 1.00 -6.39
C MET A 365 -6.80 -0.29 -6.53
N GLU A 366 -8.07 -0.28 -6.13
CA GLU A 366 -8.99 -1.41 -6.34
C GLU A 366 -9.16 -1.73 -7.83
N ARG A 367 -9.31 -0.72 -8.69
CA ARG A 367 -9.37 -0.92 -10.15
C ARG A 367 -8.11 -1.60 -10.68
N GLN A 368 -6.94 -1.18 -10.24
CA GLN A 368 -5.68 -1.81 -10.64
C GLN A 368 -5.63 -3.28 -10.18
N GLN A 369 -5.98 -3.57 -8.93
CA GLN A 369 -6.03 -4.93 -8.39
C GLN A 369 -6.99 -5.84 -9.16
N VAL A 370 -8.17 -5.31 -9.50
CA VAL A 370 -9.19 -6.02 -10.29
C VAL A 370 -8.76 -6.22 -11.74
N SER A 371 -8.16 -5.20 -12.36
CA SER A 371 -7.68 -5.27 -13.74
C SER A 371 -6.57 -6.30 -13.89
N MET A 372 -5.67 -6.40 -12.91
CA MET A 372 -4.58 -7.38 -12.92
C MET A 372 -5.08 -8.83 -12.96
N ALA A 373 -6.27 -9.08 -12.39
CA ALA A 373 -6.90 -10.39 -12.35
C ALA A 373 -7.81 -10.70 -13.55
N ASP A 374 -7.90 -9.81 -14.54
CA ASP A 374 -8.64 -10.08 -15.76
C ASP A 374 -7.98 -11.23 -16.54
N ARG A 375 -8.78 -12.17 -17.06
CA ARG A 375 -8.30 -13.32 -17.83
C ARG A 375 -7.42 -12.89 -19.01
N ARG A 376 -7.78 -11.80 -19.71
CA ARG A 376 -6.94 -11.27 -20.81
C ARG A 376 -5.60 -10.81 -20.29
N THR A 377 -5.57 -10.10 -19.16
CA THR A 377 -4.31 -9.68 -18.53
C THR A 377 -3.48 -10.89 -18.11
N VAL A 378 -4.09 -11.92 -17.52
CA VAL A 378 -3.39 -13.16 -17.15
C VAL A 378 -2.82 -13.89 -18.38
N GLU A 379 -3.60 -14.02 -19.47
CA GLU A 379 -3.17 -14.61 -20.74
C GLU A 379 -2.12 -13.77 -21.50
N ILE A 380 -2.14 -12.44 -21.35
CA ILE A 380 -1.11 -11.56 -21.92
C ILE A 380 0.17 -11.62 -21.07
N VAL A 381 0.03 -11.73 -19.75
CA VAL A 381 1.14 -11.93 -18.80
C VAL A 381 1.90 -13.23 -19.10
N THR A 382 1.24 -14.26 -19.64
CA THR A 382 1.92 -15.49 -20.08
C THR A 382 2.67 -15.32 -21.41
N CYS A 383 2.23 -14.44 -22.32
CA CYS A 383 2.77 -14.32 -23.69
C CYS A 383 3.77 -13.17 -23.94
N GLY A 384 4.01 -12.29 -22.96
CA GLY A 384 5.21 -11.44 -22.91
C GLY A 384 5.11 -10.06 -23.59
N GLY A 385 5.32 -9.02 -22.78
CA GLY A 385 6.01 -7.79 -23.19
C GLY A 385 5.20 -6.50 -23.14
N ALA A 386 4.04 -6.44 -23.81
CA ALA A 386 3.36 -5.17 -24.06
C ALA A 386 2.55 -4.61 -22.86
N ASP A 387 2.07 -5.45 -21.94
CA ASP A 387 1.18 -5.04 -20.85
C ASP A 387 1.90 -4.71 -19.52
N VAL A 388 3.19 -5.03 -19.44
CA VAL A 388 4.02 -4.72 -18.25
C VAL A 388 4.10 -3.23 -17.99
N ALA A 389 4.26 -2.44 -19.06
CA ALA A 389 4.34 -1.00 -18.96
C ALA A 389 3.01 -0.40 -18.51
N ALA A 390 1.88 -0.95 -18.95
CA ALA A 390 0.55 -0.47 -18.57
C ALA A 390 0.28 -0.73 -17.08
N VAL A 391 0.61 -1.93 -16.58
CA VAL A 391 0.47 -2.27 -15.17
C VAL A 391 1.34 -1.35 -14.29
N LEU A 392 2.62 -1.17 -14.63
CA LEU A 392 3.51 -0.29 -13.88
C LEU A 392 3.05 1.18 -13.95
N SER A 393 2.54 1.63 -15.10
CA SER A 393 1.98 2.97 -15.26
C SER A 393 0.71 3.17 -14.42
N GLY A 394 -0.11 2.13 -14.25
CA GLY A 394 -1.26 2.11 -13.35
C GLY A 394 -0.84 2.31 -11.89
N LEU A 395 0.19 1.59 -11.43
CA LEU A 395 0.76 1.78 -10.10
C LEU A 395 1.38 3.18 -9.92
N GLU A 396 2.05 3.72 -10.95
CA GLU A 396 2.57 5.09 -10.93
C GLU A 396 1.45 6.12 -10.79
N ARG A 397 0.33 5.91 -11.49
CA ARG A 397 -0.86 6.77 -11.41
C ARG A 397 -1.43 6.77 -9.99
N VAL A 398 -1.64 5.60 -9.39
CA VAL A 398 -2.12 5.47 -8.01
C VAL A 398 -1.17 6.19 -7.03
N MET A 399 0.14 5.99 -7.20
CA MET A 399 1.17 6.66 -6.38
C MET A 399 1.07 8.19 -6.49
N LYS A 400 1.04 8.72 -7.72
CA LYS A 400 0.94 10.16 -8.00
C LYS A 400 -0.36 10.75 -7.45
N MET A 401 -1.50 10.06 -7.61
CA MET A 401 -2.76 10.51 -7.02
C MET A 401 -2.66 10.63 -5.50
N GLY A 402 -2.11 9.60 -4.81
CA GLY A 402 -1.89 9.65 -3.36
C GLY A 402 -0.98 10.79 -2.92
N ASP A 403 0.13 11.02 -3.64
CA ASP A 403 1.05 12.13 -3.35
C ASP A 403 0.42 13.51 -3.60
N CYS A 404 -0.43 13.63 -4.62
CA CYS A 404 -1.22 14.85 -4.87
C CYS A 404 -2.18 15.13 -3.71
N VAL A 405 -2.85 14.12 -3.15
CA VAL A 405 -3.69 14.32 -1.97
C VAL A 405 -2.86 14.81 -0.78
N ARG A 406 -1.69 14.22 -0.51
CA ARG A 406 -0.77 14.67 0.55
C ARG A 406 -0.39 16.14 0.41
N LEU A 407 -0.01 16.56 -0.80
CA LEU A 407 0.35 17.95 -1.09
C LEU A 407 -0.84 18.90 -0.94
N LYS A 408 -2.02 18.52 -1.47
CA LYS A 408 -3.26 19.30 -1.32
C LYS A 408 -3.65 19.45 0.16
N THR A 409 -3.52 18.40 0.96
CA THR A 409 -3.83 18.42 2.40
C THR A 409 -2.89 19.35 3.15
N LEU A 410 -1.57 19.22 2.97
CA LEU A 410 -0.62 20.09 3.66
C LEU A 410 -0.82 21.54 3.24
N LYS A 411 -0.89 21.84 1.95
CA LYS A 411 -1.14 23.21 1.47
C LYS A 411 -2.43 23.77 2.06
N GLY A 412 -3.53 23.00 1.98
CA GLY A 412 -4.83 23.46 2.48
C GLY A 412 -4.84 23.72 4.00
N LEU A 413 -4.04 23.00 4.79
CA LEU A 413 -3.89 23.29 6.21
C LEU A 413 -3.03 24.53 6.46
N LEU A 414 -1.89 24.64 5.78
CA LEU A 414 -0.98 25.79 5.93
C LEU A 414 -1.65 27.10 5.51
N ASP A 415 -2.49 27.09 4.46
CA ASP A 415 -3.26 28.25 4.00
C ASP A 415 -4.34 28.72 5.01
N LEU A 416 -4.73 27.86 5.96
CA LEU A 416 -5.76 28.15 6.97
C LEU A 416 -5.19 28.58 8.32
N MET A 417 -3.87 28.51 8.50
CA MET A 417 -3.20 28.67 9.79
C MET A 417 -2.23 29.85 9.75
N SER A 418 -1.93 30.39 10.93
CA SER A 418 -0.83 31.35 11.04
C SER A 418 0.52 30.66 10.73
N PRO A 419 1.58 31.42 10.38
CA PRO A 419 2.91 30.86 10.16
C PRO A 419 3.42 30.07 11.36
N LYS A 420 3.15 30.54 12.59
CA LYS A 420 3.51 29.83 13.82
C LYS A 420 2.77 28.50 13.96
N GLN A 421 1.43 28.50 13.84
CA GLN A 421 0.61 27.27 13.87
C GLN A 421 1.04 26.26 12.79
N SER A 422 1.41 26.77 11.61
CA SER A 422 1.95 25.97 10.50
C SER A 422 3.26 25.26 10.86
N VAL A 423 4.20 25.97 11.50
CA VAL A 423 5.45 25.37 11.99
C VAL A 423 5.18 24.31 13.06
N GLU A 424 4.30 24.61 14.02
CA GLU A 424 3.92 23.66 15.08
C GLU A 424 3.30 22.38 14.51
N LEU A 425 2.41 22.49 13.51
CA LEU A 425 1.82 21.33 12.84
C LEU A 425 2.89 20.47 12.15
N LEU A 426 3.79 21.12 11.40
CA LEU A 426 4.87 20.44 10.68
C LEU A 426 5.86 19.79 11.65
N ALA A 427 6.12 20.42 12.81
CA ALA A 427 6.92 19.86 13.90
C ALA A 427 6.25 18.61 14.48
N ALA A 428 4.96 18.67 14.81
CA ALA A 428 4.20 17.53 15.33
C ALA A 428 4.21 16.34 14.35
N GLN A 429 3.98 16.60 13.06
CA GLN A 429 4.05 15.58 12.02
C GLN A 429 5.45 14.95 11.91
N ALA A 430 6.51 15.77 11.90
CA ALA A 430 7.87 15.29 11.81
C ALA A 430 8.27 14.44 13.03
N MET A 431 7.91 14.90 14.23
CA MET A 431 8.15 14.17 15.47
C MET A 431 7.47 12.79 15.45
N PHE A 432 6.22 12.71 15.00
CA PHE A 432 5.52 11.43 14.84
C PHE A 432 6.30 10.45 13.96
N HIS A 433 6.74 10.88 12.77
CA HIS A 433 7.49 10.01 11.86
C HIS A 433 8.86 9.59 12.41
N VAL A 434 9.56 10.50 13.09
CA VAL A 434 10.83 10.18 13.76
C VAL A 434 10.63 9.16 14.87
N GLN A 435 9.57 9.29 15.67
CA GLN A 435 9.25 8.34 16.74
C GLN A 435 8.84 6.98 16.17
N LEU A 436 7.97 6.94 15.17
CA LEU A 436 7.57 5.70 14.49
C LEU A 436 8.79 4.91 13.99
N ARG A 437 9.77 5.62 13.37
CA ARG A 437 11.04 5.02 12.94
C ARG A 437 11.89 4.53 14.11
N LYS A 438 11.96 5.28 15.21
CA LYS A 438 12.70 4.86 16.41
C LYS A 438 12.09 3.58 16.99
N TRP A 439 10.77 3.47 17.02
CA TRP A 439 10.07 2.27 17.51
C TRP A 439 10.30 1.08 16.59
N GLY A 440 10.13 1.26 15.28
CA GLY A 440 10.34 0.19 14.31
C GLY A 440 11.79 -0.31 14.21
N LYS A 441 12.77 0.42 14.76
CA LYS A 441 14.17 -0.04 14.90
C LYS A 441 14.44 -0.81 16.20
N LYS A 442 13.54 -0.71 17.17
CA LYS A 442 13.63 -1.42 18.47
C LYS A 442 12.93 -2.77 18.42
N LEU A 443 11.87 -2.86 17.60
CA LEU A 443 11.30 -4.11 17.10
C LEU A 443 12.31 -4.76 16.14
#